data_AF-A0A523HNP8-F1
#
_entry.id   AF-A0A523HNP8-F1
#
_cell.length_a   1.000
_cell.length_b   1.000
_cell.length_c   1.000
_cell.angle_alpha   90.00
_cell.angle_beta   90.00
_cell.angle_gamma   90.00
#
_symmetry.space_group_name_H-M   'P 1'
#
loop_
_entity.id
_entity.type
_entity.pdbx_description
1 polymer ?
#
loop_
_entity_poly.entity_id
_entity_poly.type
_entity_poly.pdbx_seq_one_letter_code
_entity_poly.pdbx_strand_id
1 'polypeptide(L)'
;MVIARSAATKQSPTARRRLLRYARNDIEAERIVATKQSPTARRRLLRYARNNIEGERCVTIDQAESRIVDWPWPFSQADLAAGLRRFYKDPTIWIQEVKPLSLAHVRPSIGRIRGAVVAYEGQQTAGTCRLIVKEPRGTTRTGLAGAGRREVGVYRYLASEIPVDFPSMISASEAGDWMIMEEITPVRAPEAWEAEDYKRAIRSLVVLHDRFWGLSEDLAAFPWLSRPLDADFEVHVAAAANSLERVVDQGRLSNWPDRVHTIAHLILNAEKVIEPLKHEPSTLLHGDYWPGNISVLGDGRQVVYDWQMAAVGPPILDIVAFVLKSEWWFGELPLSRDEITQEYRKHLAALSGKEWDEATWTELWDHALMWRFLQEWMDLLAASPTTLLQTRAELLERVWFDPLGEAVTRRLLS
;
A
#
# COMPACT_ATOMS: atom_id res chain seq x y z
N MET A 1 6.11 25.24 39.12
CA MET A 1 6.33 26.67 38.77
C MET A 1 7.46 26.69 37.73
N VAL A 2 7.13 26.52 36.44
CA VAL A 2 6.94 27.61 35.42
C VAL A 2 8.34 28.17 35.07
N ILE A 3 8.94 28.02 33.87
CA ILE A 3 8.43 28.19 32.49
C ILE A 3 9.22 27.30 31.51
N ALA A 4 8.52 26.51 30.69
CA ALA A 4 9.04 25.96 29.43
C ALA A 4 8.62 26.91 28.28
N ARG A 5 9.57 27.35 27.45
CA ARG A 5 9.28 28.14 26.24
C ARG A 5 9.16 27.21 25.03
N SER A 6 7.95 27.22 24.48
CA SER A 6 7.51 26.89 23.12
C SER A 6 8.61 26.91 22.04
N ALA A 7 8.74 25.79 21.33
CA ALA A 7 9.29 25.72 19.98
C ALA A 7 8.13 25.45 19.02
N ALA A 8 7.63 26.52 18.41
CA ALA A 8 6.61 26.49 17.38
C ALA A 8 7.12 25.79 16.11
N THR A 9 6.34 24.84 15.64
CA THR A 9 6.41 24.07 14.41
C THR A 9 6.42 25.02 13.20
N LYS A 10 7.51 25.00 12.41
CA LYS A 10 7.60 25.72 11.14
C LYS A 10 7.03 24.85 10.02
N GLN A 11 5.75 25.03 9.70
CA GLN A 11 5.19 24.63 8.40
C GLN A 11 6.02 25.28 7.27
N SER A 12 6.31 24.54 6.20
CA SER A 12 6.94 25.08 4.98
C SER A 12 6.07 26.24 4.42
N PRO A 13 6.55 27.50 4.43
CA PRO A 13 5.75 28.66 4.00
C PRO A 13 5.36 28.61 2.52
N THR A 14 6.02 27.75 1.74
CA THR A 14 5.91 27.66 0.28
C THR A 14 4.71 26.84 -0.19
N ALA A 15 4.35 25.75 0.51
CA ALA A 15 3.20 24.91 0.15
C ALA A 15 1.88 25.61 0.52
N ARG A 16 1.80 26.16 1.73
CA ARG A 16 0.64 26.92 2.22
C ARG A 16 0.35 28.17 1.38
N ARG A 17 1.38 28.91 0.93
CA ARG A 17 1.20 30.07 0.03
C ARG A 17 0.75 29.70 -1.38
N ARG A 18 1.03 28.48 -1.87
CA ARG A 18 0.60 28.01 -3.20
C ARG A 18 -0.83 27.50 -3.18
N LEU A 19 -1.22 26.73 -2.16
CA LEU A 19 -2.61 26.28 -1.97
C LEU A 19 -3.56 27.47 -1.74
N LEU A 20 -3.14 28.48 -0.95
CA LEU A 20 -3.89 29.72 -0.78
C LEU A 20 -4.02 30.55 -2.08
N ARG A 21 -3.20 30.29 -3.10
CA ARG A 21 -3.29 30.95 -4.41
C ARG A 21 -4.39 30.32 -5.29
N TYR A 22 -4.67 29.03 -5.12
CA TYR A 22 -5.78 28.35 -5.77
C TYR A 22 -7.14 28.74 -5.14
N ALA A 23 -7.20 28.86 -3.82
CA ALA A 23 -8.43 29.25 -3.11
C ALA A 23 -8.86 30.72 -3.30
N ARG A 24 -8.04 31.56 -3.94
CA ARG A 24 -8.25 33.02 -4.02
C ARG A 24 -8.48 33.56 -5.43
N ASN A 25 -8.30 32.75 -6.47
CA ASN A 25 -8.32 33.21 -7.86
C ASN A 25 -9.43 32.53 -8.65
N ASP A 26 -10.67 32.97 -8.44
CA ASP A 26 -11.85 32.48 -9.16
C ASP A 26 -12.40 33.50 -10.18
N ILE A 27 -11.59 34.46 -10.65
CA ILE A 27 -12.06 35.46 -11.65
C ILE A 27 -11.08 35.68 -12.82
N GLU A 28 -9.89 35.07 -12.88
CA GLU A 28 -8.92 35.41 -13.97
C GLU A 28 -8.11 34.23 -14.56
N ALA A 29 -8.45 32.98 -14.24
CA ALA A 29 -7.68 31.81 -14.65
C ALA A 29 -7.87 31.38 -16.12
N GLU A 30 -8.83 31.95 -16.86
CA GLU A 30 -9.10 31.55 -18.25
C GLU A 30 -8.11 32.10 -19.30
N ARG A 31 -7.14 32.97 -18.95
CA ARG A 31 -6.30 33.65 -19.96
C ARG A 31 -4.80 33.31 -20.02
N ILE A 32 -4.23 32.53 -19.09
CA ILE A 32 -2.75 32.39 -18.99
C ILE A 32 -2.22 30.97 -19.36
N VAL A 33 -3.07 30.02 -19.72
CA VAL A 33 -2.61 28.66 -20.10
C VAL A 33 -1.97 28.61 -21.51
N ALA A 34 -2.13 29.65 -22.32
CA ALA A 34 -1.50 29.75 -23.63
C ALA A 34 -0.23 30.61 -23.58
N THR A 35 0.91 30.05 -23.12
CA THR A 35 2.25 30.20 -23.74
C THR A 35 3.39 29.84 -22.79
N LYS A 36 4.20 28.86 -23.23
CA LYS A 36 5.62 28.54 -22.90
C LYS A 36 5.84 27.11 -22.39
N GLN A 37 5.80 26.15 -23.32
CA GLN A 37 6.48 24.85 -23.16
C GLN A 37 7.87 24.91 -23.80
N SER A 38 8.92 24.51 -23.08
CA SER A 38 10.28 24.44 -23.63
C SER A 38 10.45 23.17 -24.51
N PRO A 39 11.10 23.26 -25.69
CA PRO A 39 11.22 22.13 -26.63
C PRO A 39 12.03 20.93 -26.12
N THR A 40 12.84 21.12 -25.09
CA THR A 40 13.74 20.09 -24.53
C THR A 40 13.03 19.10 -23.60
N ALA A 41 11.98 19.53 -22.89
CA ALA A 41 11.13 18.65 -22.08
C ALA A 41 10.28 17.73 -22.98
N ARG A 42 9.74 18.28 -24.08
CA ARG A 42 8.95 17.52 -25.08
C ARG A 42 9.78 16.43 -25.78
N ARG A 43 11.08 16.67 -26.05
CA ARG A 43 11.97 15.64 -26.64
C ARG A 43 12.34 14.52 -25.65
N ARG A 44 12.43 14.79 -24.34
CA ARG A 44 12.61 13.75 -23.30
C ARG A 44 11.33 12.94 -23.07
N LEU A 45 10.17 13.59 -23.06
CA LEU A 45 8.85 12.94 -22.95
C LEU A 45 8.51 12.10 -24.17
N LEU A 46 8.84 12.53 -25.39
CA LEU A 46 8.62 11.74 -26.60
C LEU A 46 9.54 10.50 -26.67
N ARG A 47 10.76 10.55 -26.10
CA ARG A 47 11.63 9.37 -25.99
C ARG A 47 11.12 8.40 -24.90
N TYR A 48 10.52 8.90 -23.83
CA TYR A 48 9.90 8.09 -22.78
C TYR A 48 8.56 7.46 -23.23
N ALA A 49 7.70 8.23 -23.90
CA ALA A 49 6.44 7.76 -24.45
C ALA A 49 6.66 6.74 -25.59
N ARG A 50 7.68 6.92 -26.44
CA ARG A 50 7.97 5.94 -27.50
C ARG A 50 8.44 4.59 -26.96
N ASN A 51 9.16 4.57 -25.84
CA ASN A 51 9.57 3.32 -25.19
C ASN A 51 8.46 2.63 -24.38
N ASN A 52 7.42 3.37 -23.96
CA ASN A 52 6.26 2.81 -23.26
C ASN A 52 5.08 2.45 -24.20
N ILE A 53 4.99 3.06 -25.38
CA ILE A 53 3.92 2.79 -26.37
C ILE A 53 4.27 1.59 -27.29
N GLU A 54 5.54 1.22 -27.43
CA GLU A 54 5.92 -0.02 -28.14
C GLU A 54 5.75 -1.30 -27.29
N GLY A 55 5.28 -1.19 -26.04
CA GLY A 55 4.92 -2.33 -25.18
C GLY A 55 3.50 -2.87 -25.36
N GLU A 56 2.65 -2.21 -26.17
CA GLU A 56 1.24 -2.56 -26.40
C GLU A 56 0.98 -3.17 -27.78
N ARG A 57 1.96 -3.85 -28.36
CA ARG A 57 1.66 -4.90 -29.35
C ARG A 57 1.74 -6.23 -28.64
N CYS A 58 0.77 -7.09 -28.91
CA CYS A 58 0.79 -8.50 -28.58
C CYS A 58 2.15 -9.08 -29.01
N VAL A 59 3.09 -9.14 -28.06
CA VAL A 59 4.35 -9.83 -28.23
C VAL A 59 3.96 -11.29 -28.11
N THR A 60 4.00 -12.02 -29.23
CA THR A 60 3.89 -13.48 -29.20
C THR A 60 4.83 -14.02 -28.13
N ILE A 61 4.35 -14.97 -27.34
CA ILE A 61 4.92 -15.48 -26.07
C ILE A 61 6.47 -15.66 -26.15
N ASP A 62 7.02 -16.01 -27.31
CA ASP A 62 8.46 -16.18 -27.56
C ASP A 62 9.35 -14.92 -27.42
N GLN A 63 8.85 -13.71 -27.65
CA GLN A 63 9.72 -12.50 -27.67
C GLN A 63 9.84 -11.80 -26.30
N ALA A 64 8.87 -11.98 -25.40
CA ALA A 64 8.91 -11.43 -24.04
C ALA A 64 9.80 -12.26 -23.10
N GLU A 65 9.95 -13.56 -23.34
CA GLU A 65 10.85 -14.43 -22.59
C GLU A 65 12.32 -14.00 -22.74
N SER A 66 12.71 -13.48 -23.91
CA SER A 66 14.11 -13.09 -24.18
C SER A 66 14.65 -11.92 -23.33
N ARG A 67 13.79 -11.05 -22.79
CA ARG A 67 14.24 -9.86 -22.02
C ARG A 67 14.30 -10.06 -20.51
N ILE A 68 13.64 -11.10 -19.98
CA ILE A 68 13.61 -11.39 -18.53
C ILE A 68 14.89 -12.11 -18.09
N VAL A 69 15.57 -12.80 -19.02
CA VAL A 69 16.71 -13.69 -18.73
C VAL A 69 18.03 -12.94 -18.49
N ASP A 70 18.20 -11.72 -19.00
CA ASP A 70 19.51 -11.03 -19.00
C ASP A 70 19.84 -10.17 -17.76
N TRP A 71 18.92 -10.05 -16.80
CA TRP A 71 19.16 -9.22 -15.61
C TRP A 71 19.80 -10.05 -14.48
N PRO A 72 20.97 -9.66 -13.95
CA PRO A 72 21.59 -10.38 -12.85
C PRO A 72 20.66 -10.41 -11.62
N TRP A 73 20.78 -11.49 -10.84
CA TRP A 73 20.13 -11.59 -9.54
C TRP A 73 20.70 -10.52 -8.58
N PRO A 74 19.88 -9.96 -7.66
CA PRO A 74 20.34 -8.92 -6.75
C PRO A 74 21.12 -9.48 -5.55
N PHE A 75 21.22 -10.81 -5.45
CA PHE A 75 21.85 -11.55 -4.35
C PHE A 75 22.98 -12.42 -4.87
N SER A 76 23.92 -12.78 -3.98
CA SER A 76 24.94 -13.77 -4.29
C SER A 76 24.42 -15.19 -4.10
N GLN A 77 25.05 -16.18 -4.76
CA GLN A 77 24.75 -17.60 -4.49
C GLN A 77 24.97 -17.95 -3.01
N ALA A 78 25.92 -17.30 -2.33
CA ALA A 78 26.18 -17.52 -0.91
C ALA A 78 25.00 -17.05 -0.04
N ASP A 79 24.38 -15.90 -0.36
CA ASP A 79 23.20 -15.40 0.34
C ASP A 79 22.01 -16.35 0.22
N LEU A 80 21.80 -16.89 -0.99
CA LEU A 80 20.75 -17.87 -1.26
C LEU A 80 21.03 -19.20 -0.55
N ALA A 81 22.25 -19.73 -0.65
CA ALA A 81 22.65 -20.97 0.03
C ALA A 81 22.49 -20.85 1.54
N ALA A 82 22.98 -19.76 2.15
CA ALA A 82 22.83 -19.52 3.58
C ALA A 82 21.35 -19.44 4.01
N GLY A 83 20.49 -18.86 3.16
CA GLY A 83 19.04 -18.84 3.37
C GLY A 83 18.42 -20.23 3.34
N LEU A 84 18.67 -21.00 2.29
CA LEU A 84 18.13 -22.36 2.16
C LEU A 84 18.63 -23.31 3.25
N ARG A 85 19.89 -23.17 3.69
CA ARG A 85 20.44 -23.93 4.82
C ARG A 85 19.65 -23.71 6.10
N ARG A 86 19.26 -22.46 6.40
CA ARG A 86 18.41 -22.14 7.57
C ARG A 86 16.99 -22.68 7.38
N PHE A 87 16.43 -22.50 6.19
CA PHE A 87 15.05 -22.90 5.87
C PHE A 87 14.85 -24.42 5.98
N TYR A 88 15.70 -25.22 5.33
CA TYR A 88 15.64 -26.67 5.37
C TYR A 88 16.34 -27.29 6.59
N LYS A 89 17.00 -26.48 7.42
CA LYS A 89 17.83 -26.93 8.56
C LYS A 89 18.93 -27.92 8.15
N ASP A 90 19.47 -27.77 6.94
CA ASP A 90 20.57 -28.58 6.41
C ASP A 90 21.75 -27.64 6.08
N PRO A 91 22.83 -27.61 6.88
CA PRO A 91 23.96 -26.69 6.69
C PRO A 91 24.82 -27.04 5.47
N THR A 92 24.61 -28.20 4.85
CA THR A 92 25.45 -28.71 3.76
C THR A 92 24.95 -28.29 2.39
N ILE A 93 23.77 -27.67 2.28
CA ILE A 93 23.18 -27.28 0.99
C ILE A 93 24.13 -26.38 0.18
N TRP A 94 24.33 -26.71 -1.10
CA TRP A 94 24.87 -25.84 -2.14
C TRP A 94 23.87 -25.67 -3.28
N ILE A 95 23.99 -24.55 -3.99
CA ILE A 95 23.13 -24.21 -5.12
C ILE A 95 23.74 -24.82 -6.38
N GLN A 96 22.98 -25.68 -7.06
CA GLN A 96 23.39 -26.21 -8.36
C GLN A 96 23.03 -25.22 -9.46
N GLU A 97 21.81 -24.67 -9.42
CA GLU A 97 21.29 -23.85 -10.50
C GLU A 97 20.19 -22.90 -10.01
N VAL A 98 20.09 -21.71 -10.64
CA VAL A 98 19.00 -20.76 -10.43
C VAL A 98 18.45 -20.35 -11.79
N LYS A 99 17.19 -20.71 -12.07
CA LYS A 99 16.50 -20.36 -13.32
C LYS A 99 15.41 -19.32 -13.07
N PRO A 100 15.22 -18.34 -13.97
CA PRO A 100 14.03 -17.51 -13.95
C PRO A 100 12.76 -18.37 -14.04
N LEU A 101 11.74 -17.99 -13.29
CA LEU A 101 10.40 -18.58 -13.33
C LEU A 101 9.41 -17.51 -13.79
N SER A 102 8.62 -17.83 -14.83
CA SER A 102 7.51 -16.99 -15.24
C SER A 102 6.38 -17.06 -14.20
N LEU A 103 5.94 -15.89 -13.75
CA LEU A 103 4.87 -15.76 -12.77
C LEU A 103 3.56 -15.50 -13.51
N ALA A 104 2.62 -16.44 -13.40
CA ALA A 104 1.36 -16.39 -14.16
C ALA A 104 0.44 -15.21 -13.79
N HIS A 105 0.61 -14.64 -12.58
CA HIS A 105 -0.31 -13.62 -12.05
C HIS A 105 0.42 -12.55 -11.22
N VAL A 106 1.19 -11.67 -11.87
CA VAL A 106 1.81 -10.51 -11.19
C VAL A 106 0.88 -9.31 -11.29
N ARG A 107 0.21 -8.94 -10.19
CA ARG A 107 -0.44 -7.63 -10.09
C ARG A 107 0.64 -6.53 -10.03
N PRO A 108 0.33 -5.29 -10.47
CA PRO A 108 1.25 -4.18 -10.35
C PRO A 108 1.73 -4.04 -8.91
N SER A 109 3.03 -4.19 -8.69
CA SER A 109 3.66 -4.12 -7.38
C SER A 109 4.66 -2.98 -7.33
N ILE A 110 4.96 -2.50 -6.13
CA ILE A 110 5.99 -1.50 -5.92
C ILE A 110 7.35 -2.18 -6.06
N GLY A 111 8.11 -1.77 -7.06
CA GLY A 111 9.41 -2.36 -7.37
C GLY A 111 9.31 -3.48 -8.40
N ARG A 112 10.29 -4.39 -8.36
CA ARG A 112 10.38 -5.50 -9.31
C ARG A 112 10.19 -6.82 -8.57
N ILE A 113 9.33 -7.68 -9.11
CA ILE A 113 9.11 -9.04 -8.61
C ILE A 113 9.54 -10.02 -9.70
N ARG A 114 10.31 -11.05 -9.33
CA ARG A 114 10.77 -12.12 -10.23
C ARG A 114 10.54 -13.48 -9.57
N GLY A 115 10.14 -14.48 -10.34
CA GLY A 115 10.16 -15.87 -9.89
C GLY A 115 11.53 -16.49 -10.11
N ALA A 116 11.93 -17.43 -9.26
CA ALA A 116 13.09 -18.28 -9.46
C ALA A 116 12.77 -19.75 -9.14
N VAL A 117 13.28 -20.67 -9.95
CA VAL A 117 13.41 -22.09 -9.58
C VAL A 117 14.86 -22.34 -9.20
N VAL A 118 15.07 -22.87 -8.00
CA VAL A 118 16.41 -23.14 -7.47
C VAL A 118 16.58 -24.65 -7.32
N ALA A 119 17.56 -25.22 -8.02
CA ALA A 119 18.03 -26.57 -7.79
C ALA A 119 19.14 -26.55 -6.74
N TYR A 120 19.02 -27.40 -5.73
CA TYR A 120 19.94 -27.47 -4.62
C TYR A 120 20.22 -28.92 -4.21
N GLU A 121 21.39 -29.12 -3.63
CA GLU A 121 21.86 -30.42 -3.15
C GLU A 121 22.60 -30.25 -1.83
N GLY A 122 22.40 -31.18 -0.92
CA GLY A 122 23.02 -31.31 0.39
C GLY A 122 23.08 -32.78 0.78
N GLN A 123 23.74 -33.08 1.90
CA GLN A 123 23.91 -34.45 2.38
C GLN A 123 22.59 -35.12 2.76
N GLN A 124 21.61 -34.34 3.22
CA GLN A 124 20.31 -34.87 3.69
C GLN A 124 19.14 -34.42 2.82
N THR A 125 19.32 -33.36 2.04
CA THR A 125 18.25 -32.74 1.26
C THR A 125 18.74 -32.39 -0.13
N ALA A 126 17.96 -32.76 -1.15
CA ALA A 126 18.20 -32.36 -2.52
C ALA A 126 16.86 -32.15 -3.22
N GLY A 127 16.82 -31.27 -4.20
CA GLY A 127 15.60 -31.04 -4.98
C GLY A 127 15.54 -29.68 -5.61
N THR A 128 14.32 -29.25 -5.90
CA THR A 128 14.02 -27.95 -6.49
C THR A 128 12.99 -27.22 -5.65
N CYS A 129 13.20 -25.92 -5.43
CA CYS A 129 12.20 -25.05 -4.81
C CYS A 129 11.87 -23.86 -5.70
N ARG A 130 10.67 -23.31 -5.53
CA ARG A 130 10.16 -22.13 -6.22
C ARG A 130 10.16 -20.96 -5.26
N LEU A 131 10.79 -19.87 -5.67
CA LEU A 131 11.02 -18.68 -4.86
C LEU A 131 10.52 -17.43 -5.58
N ILE A 132 10.18 -16.43 -4.78
CA ILE A 132 9.92 -15.05 -5.23
C ILE A 132 11.09 -14.17 -4.80
N VAL A 133 11.56 -13.34 -5.72
CA VAL A 133 12.58 -12.32 -5.49
C VAL A 133 11.92 -10.95 -5.65
N LYS A 134 11.85 -10.18 -4.57
CA LYS A 134 11.39 -8.78 -4.60
C LYS A 134 12.60 -7.85 -4.55
N GLU A 135 12.62 -6.85 -5.42
CA GLU A 135 13.55 -5.73 -5.42
C GLU A 135 12.73 -4.44 -5.26
N PRO A 136 12.58 -3.90 -4.04
CA PRO A 136 11.92 -2.63 -3.79
C PRO A 136 12.71 -1.47 -4.43
N ARG A 137 12.54 -1.25 -5.73
CA ARG A 137 13.27 -0.20 -6.45
C ARG A 137 12.65 1.16 -6.19
N GLY A 138 13.50 2.08 -5.72
CA GLY A 138 13.37 3.54 -5.79
C GLY A 138 11.94 4.01 -5.99
N THR A 139 11.17 3.98 -4.91
CA THR A 139 9.79 4.45 -4.97
C THR A 139 9.83 5.92 -5.35
N THR A 140 9.37 6.25 -6.55
CA THR A 140 9.17 7.66 -6.96
C THR A 140 8.01 8.32 -6.18
N ARG A 141 7.42 7.57 -5.22
CA ARG A 141 6.31 7.96 -4.37
C ARG A 141 6.88 8.40 -3.02
N THR A 142 6.80 9.70 -2.73
CA THR A 142 7.44 10.36 -1.59
C THR A 142 7.07 9.76 -0.22
N GLY A 143 5.94 9.04 -0.11
CA GLY A 143 5.47 8.36 1.11
C GLY A 143 5.87 6.88 1.28
N LEU A 144 6.68 6.32 0.37
CA LEU A 144 7.12 4.92 0.41
C LEU A 144 8.62 4.76 0.69
N ALA A 145 9.26 5.78 1.26
CA ALA A 145 10.65 5.67 1.67
C ALA A 145 10.81 4.56 2.72
N GLY A 146 11.78 3.66 2.52
CA GLY A 146 12.05 2.57 3.46
C GLY A 146 11.10 1.37 3.37
N ALA A 147 10.22 1.28 2.38
CA ALA A 147 9.26 0.18 2.21
C ALA A 147 9.91 -1.22 2.27
N GLY A 148 11.05 -1.42 1.58
CA GLY A 148 11.77 -2.69 1.63
C GLY A 148 12.42 -2.98 2.99
N ARG A 149 12.93 -1.95 3.68
CA ARG A 149 13.45 -2.09 5.06
C ARG A 149 12.32 -2.47 6.01
N ARG A 150 11.12 -1.91 5.82
CA ARG A 150 9.92 -2.26 6.61
C ARG A 150 9.54 -3.71 6.44
N GLU A 151 9.39 -4.17 5.21
CA GLU A 151 9.00 -5.55 4.93
C GLU A 151 10.02 -6.53 5.53
N VAL A 152 11.32 -6.32 5.27
CA VAL A 152 12.40 -7.12 5.87
C VAL A 152 12.37 -7.06 7.39
N GLY A 153 12.09 -5.88 7.96
CA GLY A 153 11.96 -5.68 9.40
C GLY A 153 10.86 -6.55 10.01
N VAL A 154 9.68 -6.61 9.39
CA VAL A 154 8.58 -7.47 9.83
C VAL A 154 9.03 -8.93 9.87
N TYR A 155 9.58 -9.44 8.77
CA TYR A 155 10.02 -10.83 8.69
C TYR A 155 11.12 -11.19 9.69
N ARG A 156 12.04 -10.27 9.98
CA ARG A 156 13.16 -10.54 10.89
C ARG A 156 12.81 -10.42 12.36
N TYR A 157 11.95 -9.47 12.72
CA TYR A 157 11.79 -9.05 14.11
C TYR A 157 10.38 -9.25 14.66
N LEU A 158 9.36 -9.32 13.80
CA LEU A 158 7.96 -9.43 14.24
C LEU A 158 7.30 -10.75 13.83
N ALA A 159 7.83 -11.48 12.85
CA ALA A 159 7.18 -12.69 12.31
C ALA A 159 6.85 -13.75 13.37
N SER A 160 7.64 -13.89 14.44
CA SER A 160 7.34 -14.83 15.53
C SER A 160 6.17 -14.42 16.41
N GLU A 161 5.85 -13.12 16.43
CA GLU A 161 4.82 -12.54 17.28
C GLU A 161 3.50 -12.32 16.55
N ILE A 162 3.51 -12.28 15.21
CA ILE A 162 2.33 -12.00 14.41
C ILE A 162 1.49 -13.28 14.24
N PRO A 163 0.20 -13.26 14.66
CA PRO A 163 -0.64 -14.46 14.74
C PRO A 163 -1.41 -14.76 13.44
N VAL A 164 -0.79 -14.57 12.28
CA VAL A 164 -1.36 -14.96 10.98
C VAL A 164 -0.29 -15.69 10.15
N ASP A 165 -0.70 -16.46 9.14
CA ASP A 165 0.26 -17.20 8.32
C ASP A 165 1.00 -16.27 7.35
N PHE A 166 2.31 -16.51 7.20
CA PHE A 166 3.22 -15.77 6.30
C PHE A 166 3.98 -16.70 5.37
N PRO A 167 4.38 -16.22 4.17
CA PRO A 167 5.40 -16.91 3.39
C PRO A 167 6.73 -16.88 4.13
N SER A 168 7.53 -17.94 3.99
CA SER A 168 8.85 -17.97 4.61
C SER A 168 9.83 -17.03 3.90
N MET A 169 10.56 -16.21 4.64
CA MET A 169 11.67 -15.41 4.09
C MET A 169 12.95 -16.26 4.07
N ILE A 170 13.49 -16.51 2.88
CA ILE A 170 14.70 -17.31 2.69
C ILE A 170 15.94 -16.47 2.99
N SER A 171 16.04 -15.30 2.36
CA SER A 171 17.17 -14.39 2.51
C SER A 171 16.75 -12.97 2.16
N ALA A 172 17.42 -11.98 2.72
CA ALA A 172 17.17 -10.59 2.38
C ALA A 172 18.41 -9.74 2.64
N SER A 173 18.56 -8.69 1.85
CA SER A 173 19.49 -7.60 2.13
C SER A 173 19.22 -6.94 3.49
N GLU A 174 20.24 -6.39 4.12
CA GLU A 174 20.05 -5.57 5.33
C GLU A 174 19.44 -4.20 5.03
N ALA A 175 19.79 -3.63 3.87
CA ALA A 175 19.26 -2.35 3.44
C ALA A 175 17.77 -2.41 3.03
N GLY A 176 17.25 -3.59 2.72
CA GLY A 176 15.89 -3.79 2.21
C GLY A 176 15.76 -3.53 0.71
N ASP A 177 16.86 -3.53 -0.05
CA ASP A 177 16.86 -3.35 -1.51
C ASP A 177 16.53 -4.64 -2.28
N TRP A 178 16.62 -5.80 -1.62
CA TRP A 178 16.06 -7.06 -2.10
C TRP A 178 15.70 -8.05 -0.98
N MET A 179 14.77 -8.96 -1.30
CA MET A 179 14.40 -10.11 -0.47
C MET A 179 13.98 -11.32 -1.32
N ILE A 180 14.19 -12.51 -0.77
CA ILE A 180 13.87 -13.81 -1.36
C ILE A 180 12.89 -14.53 -0.42
N MET A 181 11.81 -15.03 -0.97
CA MET A 181 10.71 -15.63 -0.24
C MET A 181 10.29 -16.93 -0.89
N GLU A 182 9.63 -17.78 -0.12
CA GLU A 182 8.84 -18.89 -0.64
C GLU A 182 7.80 -18.39 -1.66
N GLU A 183 7.64 -19.11 -2.78
CA GLU A 183 6.53 -18.86 -3.70
C GLU A 183 5.26 -19.55 -3.20
N ILE A 184 4.21 -18.75 -3.00
CA ILE A 184 2.90 -19.25 -2.58
C ILE A 184 2.00 -19.35 -3.80
N THR A 185 1.55 -20.56 -4.11
CA THR A 185 0.58 -20.80 -5.18
C THR A 185 -0.84 -20.79 -4.59
N PRO A 186 -1.67 -19.76 -4.85
CA PRO A 186 -3.04 -19.73 -4.37
C PRO A 186 -3.90 -20.75 -5.12
N VAL A 187 -4.87 -21.35 -4.43
CA VAL A 187 -5.89 -22.22 -5.07
C VAL A 187 -7.10 -21.43 -5.57
N ARG A 188 -7.24 -20.18 -5.11
CA ARG A 188 -8.35 -19.29 -5.46
C ARG A 188 -7.83 -17.88 -5.70
N ALA A 189 -8.16 -17.31 -6.85
CA ALA A 189 -7.85 -15.93 -7.18
C ALA A 189 -8.75 -14.97 -6.36
N PRO A 190 -8.30 -13.75 -6.03
CA PRO A 190 -9.10 -12.75 -5.32
C PRO A 190 -10.47 -12.46 -5.95
N GLU A 191 -10.57 -12.46 -7.28
CA GLU A 191 -11.82 -12.30 -8.04
C GLU A 191 -12.86 -13.39 -7.76
N ALA A 192 -12.40 -14.57 -7.32
CA ALA A 192 -13.23 -15.73 -7.04
C ALA A 192 -13.45 -15.95 -5.55
N TRP A 193 -13.06 -15.00 -4.69
CA TRP A 193 -13.29 -15.09 -3.25
C TRP A 193 -14.77 -15.23 -2.93
N GLU A 194 -15.07 -16.15 -2.02
CA GLU A 194 -16.41 -16.39 -1.50
C GLU A 194 -16.60 -15.62 -0.18
N ALA A 195 -17.84 -15.48 0.30
CA ALA A 195 -18.12 -14.77 1.55
C ALA A 195 -17.30 -15.29 2.75
N GLU A 196 -17.03 -16.60 2.81
CA GLU A 196 -16.22 -17.18 3.87
C GLU A 196 -14.73 -16.78 3.79
N ASP A 197 -14.19 -16.51 2.60
CA ASP A 197 -12.82 -16.00 2.45
C ASP A 197 -12.70 -14.59 3.05
N TYR A 198 -13.69 -13.74 2.82
CA TYR A 198 -13.76 -12.41 3.43
C TYR A 198 -13.84 -12.50 4.95
N LYS A 199 -14.72 -13.37 5.50
CA LYS A 199 -14.83 -13.55 6.95
C LYS A 199 -13.53 -14.07 7.57
N ARG A 200 -12.84 -15.01 6.92
CA ARG A 200 -11.52 -15.51 7.37
C ARG A 200 -10.46 -14.41 7.39
N ALA A 201 -10.44 -13.56 6.37
CA ALA A 201 -9.52 -12.43 6.31
C ALA A 201 -9.81 -11.45 7.45
N ILE A 202 -11.09 -11.13 7.69
CA ILE A 202 -11.48 -10.26 8.81
C ILE A 202 -11.11 -10.85 10.17
N ARG A 203 -11.34 -12.14 10.39
CA ARG A 203 -10.91 -12.80 11.65
C ARG A 203 -9.39 -12.76 11.83
N SER A 204 -8.63 -12.97 10.76
CA SER A 204 -7.17 -12.88 10.79
C SER A 204 -6.69 -11.46 11.10
N LEU A 205 -7.34 -10.44 10.51
CA LEU A 205 -7.06 -9.03 10.78
C LEU A 205 -7.36 -8.65 12.24
N VAL A 206 -8.48 -9.15 12.79
CA VAL A 206 -8.84 -8.92 14.19
C VAL A 206 -7.80 -9.52 15.13
N VAL A 207 -7.37 -10.76 14.90
CA VAL A 207 -6.36 -11.44 15.73
C VAL A 207 -5.00 -10.75 15.63
N LEU A 208 -4.63 -10.24 14.45
CA LEU A 208 -3.46 -9.37 14.28
C LEU A 208 -3.58 -8.10 15.14
N HIS A 209 -4.69 -7.37 15.02
CA HIS A 209 -4.87 -6.10 15.73
C HIS A 209 -4.95 -6.28 17.24
N ASP A 210 -5.59 -7.34 17.72
CA ASP A 210 -5.70 -7.69 19.14
C ASP A 210 -4.32 -7.96 19.76
N ARG A 211 -3.48 -8.75 19.07
CA ARG A 211 -2.13 -9.11 19.57
C ARG A 211 -1.27 -7.90 19.93
N PHE A 212 -1.40 -6.82 19.18
CA PHE A 212 -0.61 -5.59 19.34
C PHE A 212 -1.43 -4.41 19.89
N TRP A 213 -2.61 -4.68 20.42
CA TRP A 213 -3.54 -3.65 20.87
C TRP A 213 -2.95 -2.77 21.98
N GLY A 214 -2.90 -1.46 21.74
CA GLY A 214 -2.38 -0.49 22.72
C GLY A 214 -0.87 -0.53 22.90
N LEU A 215 -0.13 -1.35 22.15
CA LEU A 215 1.32 -1.53 22.29
C LEU A 215 2.14 -0.47 21.53
N SER A 216 1.67 0.78 21.50
CA SER A 216 2.31 1.85 20.73
C SER A 216 3.74 2.14 21.19
N GLU A 217 3.99 2.05 22.50
CA GLU A 217 5.30 2.25 23.13
C GLU A 217 6.24 1.09 22.81
N ASP A 218 5.80 -0.16 22.93
CA ASP A 218 6.59 -1.34 22.57
C ASP A 218 6.95 -1.33 21.08
N LEU A 219 6.00 -0.97 20.22
CA LEU A 219 6.23 -0.86 18.78
C LEU A 219 7.18 0.32 18.43
N ALA A 220 7.47 1.24 19.36
CA ALA A 220 8.50 2.25 19.18
C ALA A 220 9.93 1.68 19.18
N ALA A 221 10.13 0.47 19.68
CA ALA A 221 11.39 -0.26 19.52
C ALA A 221 11.74 -0.58 18.05
N PHE A 222 10.75 -0.47 17.14
CA PHE A 222 10.91 -0.71 15.71
C PHE A 222 10.79 0.61 14.93
N PRO A 223 11.82 1.47 14.91
CA PRO A 223 11.76 2.80 14.29
C PRO A 223 11.62 2.76 12.77
N TRP A 224 11.74 1.57 12.16
CA TRP A 224 11.50 1.37 10.75
C TRP A 224 10.00 1.26 10.43
N LEU A 225 9.11 0.94 11.38
CA LEU A 225 7.66 0.95 11.15
C LEU A 225 7.17 2.36 10.82
N SER A 226 6.20 2.45 9.90
CA SER A 226 5.59 3.75 9.57
C SER A 226 4.76 4.29 10.74
N ARG A 227 4.70 5.61 10.87
CA ARG A 227 3.83 6.33 11.80
C ARG A 227 3.04 7.40 11.04
N PRO A 228 2.04 6.97 10.25
CA PRO A 228 1.35 7.85 9.31
C PRO A 228 0.65 9.05 9.97
N LEU A 229 0.19 8.90 11.22
CA LEU A 229 -0.48 9.98 11.95
C LEU A 229 0.50 10.88 12.73
N ASP A 230 1.76 10.46 12.87
CA ASP A 230 2.77 11.15 13.69
C ASP A 230 4.00 11.54 12.85
N ALA A 231 5.08 10.77 12.95
CA ALA A 231 6.37 11.12 12.35
C ALA A 231 6.33 11.24 10.82
N ASP A 232 5.44 10.50 10.16
CA ASP A 232 5.31 10.49 8.69
C ASP A 232 4.19 11.43 8.19
N PHE A 233 3.45 12.09 9.08
CA PHE A 233 2.26 12.87 8.73
C PHE A 233 2.55 13.93 7.66
N GLU A 234 3.54 14.79 7.90
CA GLU A 234 3.91 15.87 6.97
C GLU A 234 4.38 15.33 5.62
N VAL A 235 5.02 14.15 5.60
CA VAL A 235 5.46 13.50 4.37
C VAL A 235 4.25 13.08 3.53
N HIS A 236 3.23 12.49 4.15
CA HIS A 236 1.99 12.11 3.48
C HIS A 236 1.20 13.32 2.97
N VAL A 237 1.07 14.37 3.78
CA VAL A 237 0.39 15.62 3.36
C VAL A 237 1.10 16.27 2.18
N ALA A 238 2.43 16.36 2.21
CA ALA A 238 3.22 16.88 1.10
C ALA A 238 3.10 16.00 -0.16
N ALA A 239 3.09 14.68 -0.02
CA ALA A 239 2.88 13.74 -1.12
C ALA A 239 1.49 13.89 -1.76
N ALA A 240 0.45 14.07 -0.96
CA ALA A 240 -0.91 14.31 -1.42
C ALA A 240 -1.01 15.63 -2.21
N ALA A 241 -0.43 16.71 -1.68
CA ALA A 241 -0.39 18.02 -2.36
C ALA A 241 0.32 17.95 -3.71
N ASN A 242 1.50 17.34 -3.77
CA ASN A 242 2.22 17.14 -5.04
C ASN A 242 1.45 16.25 -6.03
N SER A 243 0.68 15.29 -5.52
CA SER A 243 -0.16 14.43 -6.37
C SER A 243 -1.37 15.17 -6.92
N LEU A 244 -2.00 16.04 -6.13
CA LEU A 244 -3.05 16.93 -6.61
C LEU A 244 -2.55 17.85 -7.72
N GLU A 245 -1.38 18.47 -7.55
CA GLU A 245 -0.76 19.31 -8.59
C GLU A 245 -0.59 18.53 -9.91
N ARG A 246 -0.03 17.32 -9.85
CA ARG A 246 0.13 16.47 -11.04
C ARG A 246 -1.20 16.09 -11.69
N VAL A 247 -2.23 15.80 -10.89
CA VAL A 247 -3.56 15.42 -11.37
C VAL A 247 -4.23 16.58 -12.10
N VAL A 248 -4.11 17.81 -11.56
CA VAL A 248 -4.61 19.04 -12.18
C VAL A 248 -3.84 19.36 -13.47
N ASP A 249 -2.51 19.32 -13.43
CA ASP A 249 -1.66 19.60 -14.61
C ASP A 249 -1.92 18.64 -15.78
N GLN A 250 -2.31 17.40 -15.47
CA GLN A 250 -2.65 16.38 -16.47
C GLN A 250 -4.10 16.46 -16.93
N GLY A 251 -4.90 17.39 -16.41
CA GLY A 251 -6.32 17.55 -16.75
C GLY A 251 -7.20 16.36 -16.36
N ARG A 252 -6.75 15.54 -15.41
CA ARG A 252 -7.45 14.28 -15.04
C ARG A 252 -8.76 14.52 -14.32
N LEU A 253 -8.88 15.65 -13.64
CA LEU A 253 -10.09 16.10 -12.94
C LEU A 253 -10.73 17.30 -13.65
N SER A 254 -10.40 17.57 -14.92
CA SER A 254 -10.93 18.74 -15.63
C SER A 254 -12.46 18.74 -15.75
N ASN A 255 -13.08 17.56 -15.72
CA ASN A 255 -14.54 17.44 -15.73
C ASN A 255 -15.16 17.57 -14.33
N TRP A 256 -14.35 17.65 -13.28
CA TRP A 256 -14.77 17.58 -11.87
C TRP A 256 -14.12 18.67 -11.00
N PRO A 257 -14.35 19.96 -11.29
CA PRO A 257 -13.72 21.07 -10.56
C PRO A 257 -14.06 21.09 -9.06
N ASP A 258 -15.27 20.69 -8.67
CA ASP A 258 -15.67 20.62 -7.26
C ASP A 258 -14.83 19.60 -6.47
N ARG A 259 -14.39 18.52 -7.12
CA ARG A 259 -13.54 17.49 -6.48
C ARG A 259 -12.16 18.04 -6.15
N VAL A 260 -11.59 18.88 -7.01
CA VAL A 260 -10.31 19.55 -6.73
C VAL A 260 -10.42 20.41 -5.46
N HIS A 261 -11.53 21.13 -5.30
CA HIS A 261 -11.79 21.94 -4.10
C HIS A 261 -11.92 21.07 -2.85
N THR A 262 -12.69 19.98 -2.91
CA THR A 262 -12.83 19.01 -1.79
C THR A 262 -11.48 18.45 -1.38
N ILE A 263 -10.64 18.01 -2.34
CA ILE A 263 -9.31 17.45 -2.05
C ILE A 263 -8.37 18.51 -1.49
N ALA A 264 -8.38 19.73 -2.05
CA ALA A 264 -7.58 20.83 -1.51
C ALA A 264 -8.01 21.17 -0.07
N HIS A 265 -9.31 21.17 0.20
CA HIS A 265 -9.85 21.39 1.55
C HIS A 265 -9.41 20.31 2.53
N LEU A 266 -9.41 19.04 2.12
CA LEU A 266 -8.88 17.92 2.90
C LEU A 266 -7.41 18.11 3.26
N ILE A 267 -6.57 18.42 2.26
CA ILE A 267 -5.12 18.66 2.48
C ILE A 267 -4.90 19.81 3.46
N LEU A 268 -5.63 20.90 3.31
CA LEU A 268 -5.53 22.07 4.19
C LEU A 268 -6.01 21.81 5.61
N ASN A 269 -6.89 20.84 5.82
CA ASN A 269 -7.44 20.44 7.12
C ASN A 269 -6.91 19.07 7.58
N ALA A 270 -5.78 18.60 7.06
CA ALA A 270 -5.27 17.25 7.34
C ALA A 270 -5.06 16.98 8.85
N GLU A 271 -4.70 17.99 9.64
CA GLU A 271 -4.61 17.87 11.11
C GLU A 271 -5.97 17.52 11.73
N LYS A 272 -7.05 18.20 11.31
CA LYS A 272 -8.42 17.88 11.75
C LYS A 272 -8.88 16.50 11.29
N VAL A 273 -8.43 16.07 10.10
CA VAL A 273 -8.74 14.74 9.55
C VAL A 273 -8.17 13.65 10.45
N ILE A 274 -6.96 13.81 11.00
CA ILE A 274 -6.34 12.75 11.81
C ILE A 274 -6.63 12.85 13.31
N GLU A 275 -7.18 13.97 13.78
CA GLU A 275 -7.32 14.22 15.22
C GLU A 275 -8.16 13.16 15.94
N PRO A 276 -9.36 12.75 15.47
CA PRO A 276 -10.09 11.66 16.12
C PRO A 276 -9.35 10.31 16.06
N LEU A 277 -8.61 10.06 14.98
CA LEU A 277 -7.83 8.83 14.80
C LEU A 277 -6.68 8.72 15.81
N LYS A 278 -6.07 9.85 16.20
CA LYS A 278 -5.00 9.90 17.21
C LYS A 278 -5.46 9.54 18.61
N HIS A 279 -6.75 9.69 18.90
CA HIS A 279 -7.33 9.35 20.20
C HIS A 279 -7.64 7.85 20.33
N GLU A 280 -7.61 7.08 19.24
CA GLU A 280 -7.82 5.64 19.28
C GLU A 280 -6.52 4.88 19.65
N PRO A 281 -6.63 3.76 20.38
CA PRO A 281 -5.49 2.89 20.64
C PRO A 281 -4.84 2.45 19.34
N SER A 282 -3.51 2.53 19.29
CA SER A 282 -2.74 2.03 18.16
C SER A 282 -2.49 0.52 18.27
N THR A 283 -2.33 -0.11 17.12
CA THR A 283 -1.90 -1.51 16.97
C THR A 283 -0.88 -1.61 15.82
N LEU A 284 -0.37 -2.80 15.56
CA LEU A 284 0.39 -3.10 14.35
C LEU A 284 -0.59 -3.23 13.18
N LEU A 285 -0.45 -2.33 12.21
CA LEU A 285 -1.18 -2.37 10.95
C LEU A 285 -0.35 -3.13 9.90
N HIS A 286 -1.02 -3.92 9.08
CA HIS A 286 -0.45 -4.39 7.82
C HIS A 286 -0.23 -3.21 6.86
N GLY A 287 -1.16 -2.24 6.87
CA GLY A 287 -1.06 -1.01 6.09
C GLY A 287 -1.55 -1.13 4.65
N ASP A 288 -1.51 -2.35 4.07
CA ASP A 288 -2.08 -2.68 2.75
C ASP A 288 -2.89 -4.00 2.80
N TYR A 289 -3.79 -4.15 3.77
CA TYR A 289 -4.54 -5.40 3.97
C TYR A 289 -5.76 -5.49 3.04
N TRP A 290 -5.69 -6.30 2.00
CA TRP A 290 -6.80 -6.53 1.04
C TRP A 290 -6.61 -7.87 0.32
N PRO A 291 -7.63 -8.42 -0.37
CA PRO A 291 -7.54 -9.74 -1.00
C PRO A 291 -6.36 -9.92 -1.98
N GLY A 292 -5.86 -8.84 -2.58
CA GLY A 292 -4.68 -8.90 -3.46
C GLY A 292 -3.36 -9.20 -2.75
N ASN A 293 -3.31 -9.11 -1.42
CA ASN A 293 -2.16 -9.40 -0.56
C ASN A 293 -2.40 -10.60 0.37
N ILE A 294 -3.41 -11.43 0.04
CA ILE A 294 -3.80 -12.60 0.83
C ILE A 294 -3.97 -13.78 -0.12
N SER A 295 -3.22 -14.86 0.10
CA SER A 295 -3.30 -16.09 -0.69
C SER A 295 -4.13 -17.12 0.05
N VAL A 296 -5.13 -17.68 -0.63
CA VAL A 296 -5.91 -18.82 -0.11
C VAL A 296 -5.22 -20.12 -0.53
N LEU A 297 -4.90 -20.99 0.43
CA LEU A 297 -4.27 -22.29 0.20
C LEU A 297 -5.31 -23.41 0.06
N GLY A 298 -4.87 -24.59 -0.39
CA GLY A 298 -5.74 -25.74 -0.65
C GLY A 298 -6.48 -26.30 0.57
N ASP A 299 -5.97 -26.04 1.77
CA ASP A 299 -6.60 -26.38 3.05
C ASP A 299 -7.50 -25.26 3.60
N GLY A 300 -7.69 -24.18 2.84
CA GLY A 300 -8.49 -23.01 3.22
C GLY A 300 -7.79 -22.05 4.18
N ARG A 301 -6.50 -22.26 4.51
CA ARG A 301 -5.70 -21.26 5.23
C ARG A 301 -5.41 -20.05 4.35
N GLN A 302 -5.21 -18.91 4.98
CA GLN A 302 -4.90 -17.64 4.33
C GLN A 302 -3.51 -17.17 4.73
N VAL A 303 -2.65 -16.97 3.74
CA VAL A 303 -1.29 -16.46 3.91
C VAL A 303 -1.28 -14.99 3.54
N VAL A 304 -0.91 -14.14 4.49
CA VAL A 304 -0.83 -12.68 4.32
C VAL A 304 0.59 -12.32 3.91
N TYR A 305 0.76 -11.44 2.93
CA TYR A 305 2.09 -11.04 2.43
C TYR A 305 2.10 -9.56 2.02
N ASP A 306 3.29 -9.08 1.65
CA ASP A 306 3.52 -7.68 1.26
C ASP A 306 3.41 -6.67 2.42
N TRP A 307 4.24 -6.87 3.45
CA TRP A 307 4.31 -6.04 4.66
C TRP A 307 5.07 -4.72 4.48
N GLN A 308 5.28 -4.28 3.25
CA GLN A 308 6.05 -3.08 2.94
C GLN A 308 5.40 -1.78 3.44
N MET A 309 4.10 -1.84 3.78
CA MET A 309 3.29 -0.74 4.33
C MET A 309 3.05 -0.86 5.83
N ALA A 310 3.70 -1.82 6.52
CA ALA A 310 3.51 -2.03 7.94
C ALA A 310 3.70 -0.74 8.75
N ALA A 311 2.76 -0.47 9.65
CA ALA A 311 2.68 0.79 10.35
C ALA A 311 2.16 0.62 11.79
N VAL A 312 2.31 1.66 12.58
CA VAL A 312 1.66 1.80 13.89
C VAL A 312 0.56 2.83 13.77
N GLY A 313 -0.66 2.46 14.15
CA GLY A 313 -1.80 3.36 14.11
C GLY A 313 -3.11 2.67 14.50
N PRO A 314 -4.24 3.38 14.43
CA PRO A 314 -5.52 2.84 14.84
C PRO A 314 -6.01 1.78 13.85
N PRO A 315 -6.62 0.69 14.34
CA PRO A 315 -7.00 -0.48 13.55
C PRO A 315 -7.99 -0.16 12.42
N ILE A 316 -8.78 0.90 12.57
CA ILE A 316 -9.79 1.29 11.58
C ILE A 316 -9.16 1.62 10.22
N LEU A 317 -7.87 1.98 10.20
CA LEU A 317 -7.16 2.26 8.96
C LEU A 317 -7.05 1.03 8.06
N ASP A 318 -6.87 -0.17 8.60
CA ASP A 318 -6.76 -1.39 7.79
C ASP A 318 -8.13 -1.91 7.33
N ILE A 319 -9.18 -1.83 8.16
CA ILE A 319 -10.53 -2.26 7.75
C ILE A 319 -11.12 -1.35 6.66
N VAL A 320 -10.92 -0.03 6.75
CA VAL A 320 -11.32 0.91 5.69
C VAL A 320 -10.58 0.60 4.39
N ALA A 321 -9.26 0.37 4.47
CA ALA A 321 -8.47 0.00 3.30
C ALA A 321 -8.94 -1.34 2.69
N PHE A 322 -9.24 -2.34 3.52
CA PHE A 322 -9.74 -3.64 3.09
C PHE A 322 -11.04 -3.51 2.30
N VAL A 323 -12.03 -2.79 2.82
CA VAL A 323 -13.32 -2.59 2.16
C VAL A 323 -13.15 -1.83 0.85
N LEU A 324 -12.53 -0.65 0.88
CA LEU A 324 -12.45 0.23 -0.29
C LEU A 324 -11.60 -0.36 -1.41
N LYS A 325 -10.51 -1.07 -1.08
CA LYS A 325 -9.70 -1.77 -2.09
C LYS A 325 -10.44 -2.96 -2.67
N SER A 326 -11.17 -3.71 -1.86
CA SER A 326 -11.98 -4.83 -2.35
C SER A 326 -13.04 -4.34 -3.33
N GLU A 327 -13.83 -3.32 -2.96
CA GLU A 327 -14.85 -2.72 -3.82
C GLU A 327 -14.24 -2.13 -5.10
N TRP A 328 -13.09 -1.45 -4.99
CA TRP A 328 -12.40 -0.86 -6.14
C TRP A 328 -11.90 -1.92 -7.14
N TRP A 329 -11.37 -3.04 -6.66
CA TRP A 329 -10.77 -4.06 -7.53
C TRP A 329 -11.80 -5.03 -8.10
N PHE A 330 -12.80 -5.42 -7.30
CA PHE A 330 -13.73 -6.51 -7.63
C PHE A 330 -15.16 -6.04 -7.88
N GLY A 331 -15.49 -4.78 -7.57
CA GLY A 331 -16.83 -4.25 -7.74
C GLY A 331 -17.76 -4.72 -6.63
N GLU A 332 -18.84 -5.43 -7.00
CA GLU A 332 -19.77 -6.00 -6.03
C GLU A 332 -19.12 -7.19 -5.32
N LEU A 333 -19.19 -7.18 -3.99
CA LEU A 333 -18.55 -8.19 -3.14
C LEU A 333 -19.58 -9.22 -2.66
N PRO A 334 -19.15 -10.45 -2.34
CA PRO A 334 -20.03 -11.46 -1.73
C PRO A 334 -20.56 -11.08 -0.33
N LEU A 335 -19.99 -10.05 0.29
CA LEU A 335 -20.45 -9.45 1.54
C LEU A 335 -20.56 -7.95 1.36
N SER A 336 -21.64 -7.38 1.89
CA SER A 336 -21.79 -5.93 2.00
C SER A 336 -20.76 -5.33 2.94
N ARG A 337 -20.50 -4.02 2.79
CA ARG A 337 -19.67 -3.23 3.71
C ARG A 337 -20.13 -3.39 5.17
N ASP A 338 -21.43 -3.39 5.39
CA ASP A 338 -22.01 -3.52 6.74
C ASP A 338 -21.74 -4.90 7.33
N GLU A 339 -21.87 -5.98 6.55
CA GLU A 339 -21.53 -7.33 7.02
C GLU A 339 -20.03 -7.46 7.34
N ILE A 340 -19.15 -6.90 6.51
CA ILE A 340 -17.70 -6.92 6.73
C ILE A 340 -17.34 -6.17 8.02
N THR A 341 -17.88 -4.96 8.21
CA THR A 341 -17.57 -4.13 9.38
C THR A 341 -18.20 -4.68 10.66
N GLN A 342 -19.40 -5.26 10.59
CA GLN A 342 -20.02 -5.96 11.72
C GLN A 342 -19.22 -7.21 12.11
N GLU A 343 -18.75 -8.00 11.16
CA GLU A 343 -17.88 -9.16 11.42
C GLU A 343 -16.61 -8.71 12.17
N TYR A 344 -15.99 -7.61 11.74
CA TYR A 344 -14.81 -7.04 12.38
C TYR A 344 -15.10 -6.57 13.81
N ARG A 345 -16.12 -5.72 14.00
CA ARG A 345 -16.51 -5.17 15.31
C ARG A 345 -16.87 -6.27 16.30
N LYS A 346 -17.65 -7.25 15.87
CA LYS A 346 -18.09 -8.39 16.70
C LYS A 346 -16.90 -9.22 17.20
N HIS A 347 -15.96 -9.58 16.32
CA HIS A 347 -14.83 -10.42 16.73
C HIS A 347 -13.83 -9.64 17.59
N LEU A 348 -13.60 -8.36 17.29
CA LEU A 348 -12.71 -7.55 18.12
C LEU A 348 -13.27 -7.34 19.52
N ALA A 349 -14.58 -7.08 19.64
CA ALA A 349 -15.25 -7.01 20.94
C ALA A 349 -15.11 -8.32 21.73
N ALA A 350 -15.24 -9.47 21.05
CA ALA A 350 -15.11 -10.77 21.69
C ALA A 350 -13.69 -11.08 22.22
N LEU A 351 -12.64 -10.59 21.56
CA LEU A 351 -11.24 -10.82 21.98
C LEU A 351 -10.74 -9.76 22.97
N SER A 352 -10.97 -8.48 22.66
CA SER A 352 -10.38 -7.35 23.39
C SER A 352 -11.34 -6.66 24.37
N GLY A 353 -12.64 -6.94 24.29
CA GLY A 353 -13.68 -6.19 24.98
C GLY A 353 -13.92 -4.78 24.43
N LYS A 354 -13.23 -4.37 23.36
CA LYS A 354 -13.40 -3.05 22.75
C LYS A 354 -14.68 -3.01 21.91
N GLU A 355 -15.52 -2.05 22.22
CA GLU A 355 -16.72 -1.72 21.45
C GLU A 355 -16.69 -0.24 21.05
N TRP A 356 -17.34 0.06 19.93
CA TRP A 356 -17.67 1.42 19.51
C TRP A 356 -19.18 1.48 19.29
N ASP A 357 -19.80 2.53 19.80
CA ASP A 357 -21.16 2.86 19.38
C ASP A 357 -21.18 3.30 17.90
N GLU A 358 -22.38 3.40 17.35
CA GLU A 358 -22.54 3.68 15.91
C GLU A 358 -22.06 5.07 15.51
N ALA A 359 -22.23 6.07 16.39
CA ALA A 359 -21.82 7.43 16.14
C ALA A 359 -20.29 7.54 16.08
N THR A 360 -19.61 6.94 17.04
CA THR A 360 -18.14 6.88 17.12
C THR A 360 -17.58 6.07 15.95
N TRP A 361 -18.17 4.93 15.61
CA TRP A 361 -17.74 4.13 14.47
C TRP A 361 -17.85 4.90 13.15
N THR A 362 -18.98 5.58 12.93
CA THR A 362 -19.20 6.41 11.74
C THR A 362 -18.22 7.57 11.66
N GLU A 363 -17.93 8.22 12.79
CA GLU A 363 -16.92 9.28 12.86
C GLU A 363 -15.54 8.76 12.50
N LEU A 364 -15.07 7.69 13.16
CA LEU A 364 -13.76 7.12 12.88
C LEU A 364 -13.66 6.62 11.43
N TRP A 365 -14.74 6.07 10.87
CA TRP A 365 -14.79 5.65 9.47
C TRP A 365 -14.59 6.84 8.51
N ASP A 366 -15.32 7.93 8.73
CA ASP A 366 -15.19 9.16 7.92
C ASP A 366 -13.75 9.69 7.95
N HIS A 367 -13.17 9.77 9.14
CA HIS A 367 -11.80 10.26 9.33
C HIS A 367 -10.75 9.32 8.71
N ALA A 368 -10.91 8.00 8.87
CA ALA A 368 -10.04 7.00 8.26
C ALA A 368 -10.14 6.99 6.73
N LEU A 369 -11.34 7.13 6.16
CA LEU A 369 -11.57 7.28 4.71
C LEU A 369 -10.85 8.52 4.17
N MET A 370 -11.08 9.67 4.80
CA MET A 370 -10.42 10.94 4.41
C MET A 370 -8.89 10.81 4.48
N TRP A 371 -8.37 10.20 5.55
CA TRP A 371 -6.93 10.01 5.70
C TRP A 371 -6.33 9.04 4.68
N ARG A 372 -6.94 7.86 4.47
CA ARG A 372 -6.45 6.87 3.49
C ARG A 372 -6.50 7.41 2.06
N PHE A 373 -7.49 8.25 1.74
CA PHE A 373 -7.54 8.95 0.46
C PHE A 373 -6.30 9.84 0.25
N LEU A 374 -5.93 10.64 1.25
CA LEU A 374 -4.73 11.47 1.21
C LEU A 374 -3.43 10.64 1.18
N GLN A 375 -3.36 9.61 2.03
CA GLN A 375 -2.16 8.81 2.24
C GLN A 375 -1.77 7.98 1.01
N GLU A 376 -2.75 7.41 0.30
CA GLU A 376 -2.50 6.40 -0.74
C GLU A 376 -3.19 6.72 -2.07
N TRP A 377 -4.46 7.11 -2.01
CA TRP A 377 -5.29 7.14 -3.20
C TRP A 377 -4.96 8.31 -4.13
N MET A 378 -4.56 9.45 -3.58
CA MET A 378 -4.11 10.60 -4.36
C MET A 378 -2.95 10.28 -5.30
N ASP A 379 -1.98 9.51 -4.83
CA ASP A 379 -0.84 9.12 -5.65
C ASP A 379 -1.20 8.01 -6.65
N LEU A 380 -2.11 7.10 -6.27
CA LEU A 380 -2.67 6.12 -7.20
C LEU A 380 -3.43 6.79 -8.35
N LEU A 381 -4.26 7.80 -8.06
CA LEU A 381 -5.00 8.57 -9.06
C LEU A 381 -4.05 9.29 -10.02
N ALA A 382 -2.96 9.86 -9.50
CA ALA A 382 -1.94 10.53 -10.30
C ALA A 382 -1.16 9.57 -11.21
N ALA A 383 -0.95 8.32 -10.77
CA ALA A 383 -0.18 7.31 -11.48
C ALA A 383 -1.01 6.43 -12.43
N SER A 384 -2.32 6.32 -12.21
CA SER A 384 -3.19 5.41 -12.98
C SER A 384 -3.28 5.82 -14.46
N PRO A 385 -3.46 4.91 -15.43
CA PRO A 385 -3.74 5.30 -16.81
C PRO A 385 -5.09 6.03 -16.94
N THR A 386 -5.19 7.06 -17.77
CA THR A 386 -6.46 7.79 -17.99
C THR A 386 -7.56 6.86 -18.52
N THR A 387 -7.20 5.89 -19.36
CA THR A 387 -8.12 4.87 -19.87
C THR A 387 -8.74 4.03 -18.77
N LEU A 388 -7.96 3.63 -17.76
CA LEU A 388 -8.46 2.89 -16.60
C LEU A 388 -9.47 3.72 -15.80
N LEU A 389 -9.15 5.00 -15.55
CA LEU A 389 -10.03 5.92 -14.82
C LEU A 389 -11.34 6.17 -15.58
N GLN A 390 -11.30 6.28 -16.91
CA GLN A 390 -12.49 6.43 -17.74
C GLN A 390 -13.36 5.17 -17.72
N THR A 391 -12.76 3.99 -17.89
CA THR A 391 -13.50 2.71 -17.87
C THR A 391 -14.12 2.42 -16.50
N ARG A 392 -13.56 2.98 -15.42
CA ARG A 392 -14.02 2.77 -14.04
C ARG A 392 -14.61 4.03 -13.41
N ALA A 393 -15.07 5.01 -14.20
CA ALA A 393 -15.52 6.31 -13.69
C ALA A 393 -16.68 6.19 -12.68
N GLU A 394 -17.70 5.39 -12.98
CA GLU A 394 -18.83 5.16 -12.06
C GLU A 394 -18.39 4.49 -10.75
N LEU A 395 -17.47 3.52 -10.84
CA LEU A 395 -16.92 2.84 -9.67
C LEU A 395 -16.06 3.80 -8.83
N LEU A 396 -15.31 4.69 -9.48
CA LEU A 396 -14.51 5.71 -8.84
C LEU A 396 -15.39 6.69 -8.03
N GLU A 397 -16.50 7.15 -8.61
CA GLU A 397 -17.46 8.01 -7.90
C GLU A 397 -18.04 7.28 -6.68
N ARG A 398 -18.59 6.08 -6.90
CA ARG A 398 -19.28 5.31 -5.85
C ARG A 398 -18.37 4.89 -4.69
N VAL A 399 -17.15 4.44 -4.98
CA VAL A 399 -16.24 3.88 -3.96
C VAL A 399 -15.46 4.98 -3.25
N TRP A 400 -15.06 6.04 -3.95
CA TRP A 400 -14.16 7.06 -3.41
C TRP A 400 -14.81 8.43 -3.30
N PHE A 401 -15.24 9.04 -4.41
CA PHE A 401 -15.60 10.47 -4.37
C PHE A 401 -16.89 10.79 -3.62
N ASP A 402 -17.94 9.99 -3.78
CA ASP A 402 -19.21 10.22 -3.09
C ASP A 402 -19.05 10.02 -1.56
N PRO A 403 -18.50 8.89 -1.07
CA PRO A 403 -18.25 8.73 0.37
C PRO A 403 -17.31 9.79 0.93
N LEU A 404 -16.28 10.21 0.17
CA LEU A 404 -15.35 11.24 0.59
C LEU A 404 -16.03 12.60 0.71
N GLY A 405 -16.86 12.98 -0.26
CA GLY A 405 -17.61 14.24 -0.26
C GLY A 405 -18.59 14.32 0.92
N GLU A 406 -19.28 13.23 1.21
CA GLU A 406 -20.14 13.11 2.37
C GLU A 406 -19.37 13.24 3.70
N ALA A 407 -18.25 12.53 3.85
CA ALA A 407 -17.40 12.61 5.04
C ALA A 407 -16.87 14.04 5.27
N VAL A 408 -16.41 14.71 4.20
CA VAL A 408 -15.97 16.12 4.28
C VAL A 408 -17.11 17.03 4.72
N THR A 409 -18.31 16.82 4.17
CA THR A 409 -19.49 17.61 4.53
C THR A 409 -19.85 17.41 6.00
N ARG A 410 -19.86 16.16 6.48
CA ARG A 410 -20.20 15.82 7.86
C ARG A 410 -19.18 16.28 8.90
N ARG A 411 -17.88 16.34 8.55
CA ARG A 411 -16.78 16.49 9.53
C ARG A 411 -15.99 17.78 9.43
N LEU A 412 -15.94 18.40 8.26
CA LEU A 412 -15.09 19.57 8.03
C LEU A 412 -15.85 20.84 7.63
N LEU A 413 -17.12 20.71 7.22
CA LEU A 413 -17.96 21.83 6.78
C LEU A 413 -19.16 22.10 7.70
N SER A 414 -19.41 21.21 8.66
CA SER A 414 -20.52 21.26 9.61
C SER A 414 -20.24 22.10 10.87
#